data_AF-A0A511W2H2-F1
#
_entry.id   AF-A0A511W2H2-F1
#
_cell.length_a   1.000
_cell.length_b   1.000
_cell.length_c   1.000
_cell.angle_alpha   90.00
_cell.angle_beta   90.00
_cell.angle_gamma   90.00
#
_symmetry.space_group_name_H-M   'P 1'
#
loop_
_entity.id
_entity.type
_entity.pdbx_description
1 polymer ?
#
loop_
_entity_poly.entity_id
_entity_poly.type
_entity_poly.pdbx_seq_one_letter_code
_entity_poly.pdbx_strand_id
1 'polypeptide(L)'
;MIIVFIIVFIGVLSDMMGIAATAASETPFHSMASEKVYGAKNSIRIVRNADKFATFCNDVIGDIAGVISGTASTLVVIQLATSISNGQASTYQFTISVIFTGVVAALTVGGKAMGKSIAVRASTELVLFAGKITTFIENNLRIRVLPSHKNKK
;
A
#
# COMPACT_ATOMS: atom_id res chain seq x y z
N MET A 1 -0.16 -0.14 20.26
CA MET A 1 0.71 0.75 19.45
C MET A 1 1.22 0.07 18.18
N ILE A 2 1.85 -1.11 18.28
CA ILE A 2 2.49 -1.81 17.13
C ILE A 2 1.53 -2.04 15.95
N ILE A 3 0.28 -2.43 16.23
CA ILE A 3 -0.75 -2.62 15.20
C ILE A 3 -0.98 -1.37 14.34
N VAL A 4 -0.93 -0.16 14.92
CA VAL A 4 -1.13 1.09 14.17
C VAL A 4 -0.01 1.29 13.15
N PHE A 5 1.24 1.04 13.55
CA PHE A 5 2.39 1.14 12.64
C PHE A 5 2.32 0.11 11.50
N ILE A 6 1.86 -1.11 11.77
CA ILE A 6 1.66 -2.13 10.72
C ILE A 6 0.61 -1.65 9.71
N ILE A 7 -0.52 -1.11 10.18
CA ILE A 7 -1.59 -0.62 9.29
C ILE A 7 -1.10 0.54 8.42
N VAL A 8 -0.38 1.50 9.01
CA VAL A 8 0.22 2.63 8.26
C VAL A 8 1.20 2.12 7.22
N PHE A 9 2.07 1.16 7.57
CA PHE A 9 3.04 0.60 6.64
C PHE A 9 2.39 -0.11 5.46
N ILE A 10 1.33 -0.90 5.71
CA ILE A 10 0.55 -1.55 4.64
C ILE A 10 -0.07 -0.50 3.71
N GLY A 11 -0.65 0.58 4.27
CA GLY A 11 -1.21 1.67 3.48
C GLY A 11 -0.16 2.36 2.59
N VAL A 12 1.01 2.68 3.15
CA VAL A 12 2.11 3.31 2.39
C VAL A 12 2.65 2.37 1.30
N LEU A 13 2.80 1.07 1.59
CA LEU A 13 3.22 0.08 0.59
C LEU A 13 2.20 -0.07 -0.54
N SER A 14 0.91 -0.04 -0.22
CA SER A 14 -0.15 -0.08 -1.24
C SER A 14 -0.07 1.15 -2.16
N ASP A 15 0.05 2.35 -1.59
CA ASP A 15 0.24 3.58 -2.36
C ASP A 15 1.46 3.51 -3.29
N MET A 16 2.55 2.95 -2.77
CA MET A 16 3.80 2.74 -3.51
C MET A 16 3.61 1.80 -4.70
N MET A 17 2.83 0.73 -4.55
CA MET A 17 2.50 -0.19 -5.66
C MET A 17 1.66 0.49 -6.75
N GLY A 18 0.69 1.33 -6.36
CA GLY A 18 -0.14 2.07 -7.32
C GLY A 18 0.69 3.01 -8.19
N ILE A 19 1.58 3.78 -7.57
CA ILE A 19 2.48 4.70 -8.28
C ILE A 19 3.50 3.94 -9.14
N ALA A 20 4.03 2.82 -8.63
CA ALA A 20 4.93 1.97 -9.38
C ALA A 20 4.27 1.42 -10.66
N ALA A 21 2.98 1.04 -10.58
CA ALA A 21 2.22 0.57 -11.74
C ALA A 21 2.08 1.64 -12.82
N THR A 22 1.82 2.89 -12.44
CA THR A 22 1.73 4.02 -13.39
C THR A 22 3.10 4.43 -13.94
N ALA A 23 4.18 4.27 -13.16
CA ALA A 23 5.54 4.62 -13.59
C ALA A 23 6.26 3.53 -14.40
N ALA A 24 5.74 2.30 -14.40
CA ALA A 24 6.38 1.17 -15.07
C ALA A 24 6.09 1.13 -16.58
N SER A 25 7.07 0.71 -17.37
CA SER A 25 6.95 0.55 -18.83
C SER A 25 6.73 -0.91 -19.23
N GLU A 26 6.03 -1.15 -20.35
CA GLU A 26 5.76 -2.52 -20.84
C GLU A 26 7.01 -3.25 -21.37
N THR A 27 8.01 -2.52 -21.86
CA THR A 27 9.21 -3.07 -22.53
C THR A 27 10.01 -4.07 -21.67
N PRO A 28 10.39 -3.80 -20.41
CA PRO A 28 11.09 -4.78 -19.58
C PRO A 28 10.25 -6.03 -19.31
N PHE A 29 8.92 -5.91 -19.21
CA PHE A 29 8.05 -7.06 -18.96
C PHE A 29 7.86 -7.96 -20.17
N HIS A 30 7.92 -7.42 -21.39
CA HIS A 30 7.91 -8.23 -22.60
C HIS A 30 9.16 -9.11 -22.70
N SER A 31 10.34 -8.56 -22.42
CA SER A 31 11.59 -9.33 -22.38
C SER A 31 11.55 -10.40 -21.29
N MET A 32 11.09 -10.05 -20.08
CA MET A 32 10.91 -11.01 -18.99
C MET A 32 9.88 -12.10 -19.30
N ALA A 33 8.83 -11.80 -20.05
CA ALA A 33 7.83 -12.79 -20.47
C ALA A 33 8.38 -13.77 -21.52
N SER A 34 9.27 -13.32 -22.41
CA SER A 34 9.99 -14.17 -23.36
C SER A 34 10.93 -15.15 -22.65
N GLU A 35 11.62 -14.68 -21.61
CA GLU A 35 12.44 -15.51 -20.68
C GLU A 35 11.59 -16.34 -19.69
N LYS A 36 10.25 -16.32 -19.82
CA LYS A 36 9.31 -17.07 -18.97
C LYS A 36 9.44 -16.76 -17.48
N VAL A 37 9.83 -15.54 -17.11
CA VAL A 37 9.87 -15.10 -15.71
C VAL A 37 8.48 -15.19 -15.09
N TYR A 38 8.40 -15.84 -13.92
CA TYR A 38 7.16 -16.00 -13.17
C TYR A 38 6.55 -14.63 -12.81
N GLY A 39 5.27 -14.42 -13.10
CA GLY A 39 4.57 -13.16 -12.87
C GLY A 39 4.67 -12.12 -13.99
N ALA A 40 5.56 -12.30 -14.99
CA ALA A 40 5.78 -11.28 -16.04
C ALA A 40 4.53 -11.04 -16.91
N LYS A 41 3.80 -12.10 -17.29
CA LYS A 41 2.56 -11.96 -18.08
C LYS A 41 1.48 -11.16 -17.35
N ASN A 42 1.36 -11.34 -16.03
CA ASN A 42 0.38 -10.61 -15.23
C ASN A 42 0.84 -9.17 -14.95
N SER A 43 2.15 -8.95 -14.82
CA SER A 43 2.75 -7.62 -14.75
C SER A 43 2.40 -6.78 -15.97
N ILE A 44 2.47 -7.35 -17.19
CA ILE A 44 2.02 -6.67 -18.42
C ILE A 44 0.54 -6.26 -18.33
N ARG A 45 -0.34 -7.14 -17.81
CA ARG A 45 -1.77 -6.81 -17.64
C ARG A 45 -2.00 -5.70 -16.62
N ILE A 46 -1.20 -5.65 -15.56
CA ILE A 46 -1.24 -4.59 -14.54
C ILE A 46 -0.83 -3.27 -15.19
N VAL A 47 0.31 -3.20 -15.90
CA VAL A 47 0.77 -1.97 -16.58
C VAL A 47 -0.24 -1.49 -17.62
N ARG A 48 -0.85 -2.40 -18.39
CA ARG A 48 -1.91 -2.05 -19.36
C ARG A 48 -3.17 -1.47 -18.73
N ASN A 49 -3.44 -1.78 -17.46
CA ASN A 49 -4.56 -1.22 -16.71
C ASN A 49 -4.06 -0.41 -15.51
N ALA A 50 -2.89 0.24 -15.65
CA ALA A 50 -2.21 0.91 -14.56
C ALA A 50 -3.11 1.91 -13.84
N ASP A 51 -3.91 2.67 -14.56
CA ASP A 51 -4.84 3.65 -13.97
C ASP A 51 -5.82 3.00 -13.00
N LYS A 52 -6.46 1.89 -13.41
CA LYS A 52 -7.41 1.16 -12.55
C LYS A 52 -6.73 0.52 -11.36
N PHE A 53 -5.53 -0.04 -11.57
CA PHE A 53 -4.75 -0.66 -10.50
C PHE A 53 -4.28 0.39 -9.49
N ALA A 54 -3.83 1.55 -9.97
CA ALA A 54 -3.39 2.66 -9.14
C ALA A 54 -4.53 3.24 -8.30
N THR A 55 -5.71 3.49 -8.90
CA THR A 55 -6.92 3.90 -8.17
C THR A 55 -7.32 2.86 -7.13
N PHE A 56 -7.25 1.57 -7.44
CA PHE A 56 -7.56 0.53 -6.44
C PHE A 56 -6.56 0.52 -5.27
N CYS A 57 -5.26 0.57 -5.55
CA CYS A 57 -4.22 0.54 -4.52
C CYS A 57 -4.18 1.82 -3.67
N ASN A 58 -4.35 2.99 -4.29
CA ASN A 58 -4.30 4.28 -3.59
C ASN A 58 -5.64 4.59 -2.91
N ASP A 59 -6.75 4.52 -3.64
CA ASP A 59 -8.03 5.05 -3.15
C ASP A 59 -8.79 3.99 -2.34
N VAL A 60 -8.76 2.71 -2.71
CA VAL A 60 -9.46 1.68 -1.92
C VAL A 60 -8.62 1.23 -0.74
N ILE A 61 -7.43 0.68 -1.01
CA ILE A 61 -6.59 0.12 0.06
C ILE A 61 -5.97 1.25 0.91
N GLY A 62 -5.49 2.32 0.26
CA GLY A 62 -4.88 3.45 0.95
C GLY A 62 -5.85 4.21 1.84
N ASP A 63 -7.08 4.49 1.40
CA ASP A 63 -8.08 5.17 2.24
C ASP A 63 -8.56 4.28 3.39
N ILE A 64 -8.79 2.97 3.14
CA ILE A 64 -9.15 2.03 4.21
C ILE A 64 -8.04 1.97 5.26
N ALA A 65 -6.77 1.84 4.85
CA ALA A 65 -5.65 1.85 5.79
C ALA A 65 -5.53 3.20 6.53
N GLY A 66 -5.78 4.32 5.86
CA GLY A 66 -5.81 5.65 6.46
C GLY A 66 -6.89 5.80 7.53
N VAL A 67 -8.13 5.43 7.22
CA VAL A 67 -9.27 5.51 8.15
C VAL A 67 -9.08 4.57 9.34
N ILE A 68 -8.67 3.32 9.10
CA ILE A 68 -8.45 2.34 10.17
C ILE A 68 -7.26 2.77 11.05
N SER A 69 -6.16 3.25 10.48
CA SER A 69 -5.02 3.72 11.28
C SER A 69 -5.35 4.96 12.11
N GLY A 70 -6.12 5.92 11.56
CA GLY A 70 -6.54 7.13 12.27
C GLY A 70 -7.55 6.85 13.40
N THR A 71 -8.49 5.95 13.16
CA THR A 71 -9.43 5.51 14.21
C THR A 71 -8.71 4.69 15.28
N ALA A 72 -7.81 3.78 14.90
CA ALA A 72 -7.02 2.99 15.83
C ALA A 72 -6.07 3.85 16.69
N SER A 73 -5.45 4.89 16.12
CA SER A 73 -4.61 5.83 16.89
C SER A 73 -5.45 6.63 17.88
N THR A 74 -6.65 7.05 17.49
CA THR A 74 -7.60 7.74 18.37
C THR A 74 -8.04 6.85 19.54
N LEU A 75 -8.40 5.59 19.27
CA LEU A 75 -8.77 4.62 20.31
C LEU A 75 -7.61 4.35 21.27
N VAL A 76 -6.39 4.28 20.75
CA VAL A 76 -5.16 4.18 21.52
C VAL A 76 -5.01 5.35 22.50
N VAL A 77 -5.26 6.57 22.04
CA VAL A 77 -5.19 7.78 22.88
C VAL A 77 -6.30 7.77 23.93
N ILE A 78 -7.53 7.37 23.56
CA ILE A 78 -8.66 7.27 24.49
C ILE A 78 -8.41 6.19 25.56
N GLN A 79 -7.87 5.02 25.17
CA GLN A 79 -7.53 3.94 26.10
C GLN A 79 -6.47 4.40 27.11
N LEU A 80 -5.47 5.16 26.64
CA LEU A 80 -4.44 5.73 27.50
C LEU A 80 -5.06 6.74 28.47
N ALA A 81 -6.03 7.56 28.02
CA ALA A 81 -6.73 8.51 28.88
C ALA A 81 -7.66 7.83 29.91
N THR A 82 -8.38 6.76 29.54
CA THR A 82 -9.36 6.08 30.40
C THR A 82 -8.76 5.07 31.37
N SER A 83 -7.65 4.43 31.03
CA SER A 83 -6.92 3.52 31.94
C SER A 83 -6.29 4.26 33.14
N ILE A 84 -6.36 5.59 33.15
CA ILE A 84 -5.71 6.50 34.11
C ILE A 84 -6.75 7.24 34.98
N SER A 85 -8.05 6.98 34.82
CA SER A 85 -9.12 7.58 35.65
C SER A 85 -9.09 7.17 37.14
N ASN A 86 -8.07 6.44 37.60
CA ASN A 86 -7.78 6.21 39.02
C ASN A 86 -6.87 7.29 39.66
N GLY A 87 -6.71 8.46 39.04
CA GLY A 87 -6.23 9.66 39.73
C GLY A 87 -5.22 10.46 38.92
N GLN A 88 -5.64 11.67 38.54
CA GLN A 88 -4.84 12.76 37.95
C GLN A 88 -4.36 12.50 36.52
N ALA A 89 -5.13 13.04 35.55
CA ALA A 89 -4.68 13.22 34.18
C ALA A 89 -3.43 14.11 34.15
N SER A 90 -2.26 13.49 34.18
CA SER A 90 -0.97 14.18 34.22
C SER A 90 -0.68 14.83 32.86
N THR A 91 -0.29 16.11 32.84
CA THR A 91 0.12 16.87 31.63
C THR A 91 1.09 16.09 30.74
N TYR A 92 1.97 15.30 31.35
CA TYR A 92 2.92 14.40 30.68
C TYR A 92 2.27 13.41 29.70
N GLN A 93 1.10 12.85 30.02
CA GLN A 93 0.43 11.85 29.19
C GLN A 93 -0.30 12.48 27.98
N PHE A 94 -0.83 13.69 28.15
CA PHE A 94 -1.38 14.47 27.04
C PHE A 94 -0.28 14.81 26.03
N THR A 95 0.89 15.24 26.53
CA THR A 95 2.08 15.48 25.69
C THR A 95 2.50 14.22 24.93
N ILE A 96 2.54 13.05 25.58
CA ILE A 96 2.87 11.77 24.92
C ILE A 96 1.85 11.44 23.82
N SER A 97 0.56 11.66 24.06
CA SER A 97 -0.50 11.35 23.09
C SER A 97 -0.45 12.26 21.86
N VAL A 98 -0.18 13.55 22.05
CA VAL A 98 -0.01 14.52 20.96
C VAL A 98 1.26 14.19 20.15
N ILE A 99 2.38 13.91 20.82
CA ILE A 99 3.62 13.50 20.15
C ILE A 99 3.40 12.22 19.36
N PHE A 100 2.75 11.21 19.96
CA PHE A 100 2.47 9.94 19.29
C PHE A 100 1.60 10.14 18.04
N THR A 101 0.51 10.90 18.15
CA THR A 101 -0.38 11.20 17.01
C THR A 101 0.37 11.96 15.91
N GLY A 102 1.21 12.92 16.29
CA GLY A 102 2.08 13.66 15.38
C GLY A 102 3.08 12.77 14.65
N VAL A 103 3.72 11.83 15.36
CA VAL A 103 4.66 10.85 14.76
C VAL A 103 3.92 9.94 13.77
N VAL A 104 2.73 9.45 14.12
CA VAL A 104 1.92 8.62 13.21
C VAL A 104 1.53 9.41 11.96
N ALA A 105 1.08 10.67 12.11
CA ALA A 105 0.75 11.52 10.97
C ALA A 105 1.96 11.82 10.08
N ALA A 106 3.10 12.16 10.68
CA ALA A 106 4.34 12.43 9.96
C ALA A 106 4.85 11.18 9.22
N LEU A 107 4.76 10.00 9.83
CA LEU A 107 5.13 8.74 9.19
C LEU A 107 4.20 8.43 8.00
N THR A 108 2.90 8.68 8.13
CA THR A 108 1.95 8.44 7.03
C THR A 108 2.21 9.38 5.85
N VAL A 109 2.32 10.69 6.08
CA VAL A 109 2.51 11.67 5.00
C VAL A 109 3.94 11.59 4.43
N GLY A 110 4.95 11.51 5.30
CA GLY A 110 6.35 11.39 4.92
C GLY A 110 6.66 10.05 4.26
N GLY A 111 6.10 8.96 4.77
CA GLY A 111 6.22 7.62 4.20
C GLY A 111 5.64 7.55 2.79
N LYS A 112 4.46 8.13 2.55
CA LYS A 112 3.90 8.24 1.19
C LYS A 112 4.82 9.03 0.25
N ALA A 113 5.35 10.17 0.71
CA ALA A 113 6.25 11.00 -0.10
C ALA A 113 7.56 10.27 -0.46
N MET A 114 8.22 9.65 0.51
CA MET A 114 9.42 8.83 0.29
C MET A 114 9.10 7.63 -0.61
N GLY A 115 7.97 6.96 -0.37
CA GLY A 115 7.48 5.84 -1.16
C GLY A 115 7.35 6.18 -2.64
N LYS A 116 6.89 7.38 -3.01
CA LYS A 116 6.81 7.81 -4.42
C LYS A 116 8.16 7.79 -5.12
N SER A 117 9.19 8.33 -4.48
CA SER A 117 10.53 8.39 -5.09
C SER A 117 11.11 6.99 -5.30
N ILE A 118 10.86 6.06 -4.37
CA ILE A 118 11.32 4.68 -4.50
C ILE A 118 10.47 3.95 -5.54
N ALA A 119 9.15 4.18 -5.57
CA ALA A 119 8.23 3.59 -6.54
C ALA A 119 8.64 3.88 -7.98
N VAL A 120 9.07 5.11 -8.28
CA VAL A 120 9.51 5.49 -9.62
C VAL A 120 10.83 4.83 -9.99
N ARG A 121 11.80 4.76 -9.06
CA ARG A 121 13.12 4.16 -9.31
C ARG A 121 13.07 2.63 -9.43
N ALA A 122 12.24 1.98 -8.62
CA ALA A 122 12.09 0.52 -8.56
C ALA A 122 10.77 0.03 -9.16
N SER A 123 10.19 0.79 -10.10
CA SER A 123 8.85 0.53 -10.65
C SER A 123 8.74 -0.87 -11.27
N THR A 124 9.75 -1.29 -12.01
CA THR A 124 9.78 -2.61 -12.66
C THR A 124 9.75 -3.76 -11.66
N GLU A 125 10.54 -3.69 -10.58
CA GLU A 125 10.60 -4.76 -9.57
C GLU A 125 9.32 -4.82 -8.74
N LEU A 126 8.77 -3.66 -8.35
CA LEU A 126 7.54 -3.58 -7.57
C LEU A 126 6.33 -4.12 -8.34
N VAL A 127 6.22 -3.75 -9.62
CA VAL A 127 5.14 -4.26 -10.48
C VAL A 127 5.35 -5.74 -10.80
N LEU A 128 6.59 -6.20 -10.94
CA LEU A 128 6.87 -7.63 -11.06
C LEU A 128 6.44 -8.39 -9.80
N PHE A 129 6.71 -7.85 -8.62
CA PHE A 129 6.27 -8.43 -7.36
C PHE A 129 4.74 -8.48 -7.27
N ALA A 130 4.05 -7.40 -7.61
CA ALA A 130 2.59 -7.37 -7.71
C ALA A 130 2.07 -8.43 -8.72
N GLY A 131 2.70 -8.52 -9.89
CA GLY A 131 2.39 -9.52 -10.91
C GLY A 131 2.59 -10.96 -10.43
N LYS A 132 3.63 -11.25 -9.65
CA LYS A 132 3.86 -12.55 -9.01
C LYS A 132 2.75 -12.89 -8.02
N ILE A 133 2.35 -11.94 -7.18
CA ILE A 133 1.23 -12.11 -6.24
C ILE A 133 -0.06 -12.40 -7.01
N THR A 134 -0.36 -11.61 -8.06
CA THR A 134 -1.54 -11.85 -8.89
C THR A 134 -1.50 -13.22 -9.58
N THR A 135 -0.34 -13.66 -10.08
CA THR A 135 -0.19 -15.01 -10.66
C THR A 135 -0.39 -16.11 -9.63
N PHE A 136 0.12 -15.93 -8.41
CA PHE A 136 -0.09 -16.88 -7.32
C PHE A 136 -1.57 -17.00 -6.97
N ILE A 137 -2.28 -15.88 -6.87
CA ILE A 137 -3.72 -15.83 -6.61
C ILE A 137 -4.51 -16.47 -7.76
N GLU A 138 -4.22 -16.14 -9.03
CA GLU A 138 -4.90 -16.74 -10.18
C GLU A 138 -4.69 -18.27 -10.24
N ASN A 139 -3.49 -18.77 -9.91
CA ASN A 139 -3.18 -20.19 -9.98
C ASN A 139 -3.82 -21.01 -8.86
N ASN A 140 -3.92 -20.44 -7.65
CA ASN A 140 -4.57 -21.11 -6.51
C ASN A 140 -6.09 -20.93 -6.49
N LEU A 141 -6.62 -19.78 -6.89
CA LEU A 141 -8.06 -19.50 -6.81
C LEU A 141 -8.83 -19.74 -8.12
N ARG A 142 -8.18 -20.01 -9.26
CA ARG A 142 -8.82 -20.19 -10.59
C ARG A 142 -9.75 -19.04 -11.03
N ILE A 143 -9.70 -17.89 -10.36
CA ILE A 143 -10.46 -16.68 -10.73
C ILE A 143 -9.59 -15.86 -11.68
N ARG A 144 -10.07 -15.56 -12.89
CA ARG A 144 -9.41 -14.59 -13.78
C ARG A 144 -9.67 -13.18 -13.26
N VAL A 145 -8.72 -12.62 -12.51
CA VAL A 145 -8.88 -11.31 -11.86
C VAL A 145 -8.75 -10.16 -12.87
N LEU A 146 -8.03 -10.36 -13.99
CA LEU A 146 -7.79 -9.31 -14.98
C LEU A 146 -8.39 -9.67 -16.36
N PRO A 147 -9.23 -8.81 -16.96
CA PRO A 147 -9.78 -9.07 -18.28
C PRO A 147 -8.66 -9.06 -19.33
N SER A 148 -8.55 -10.14 -20.09
CA SER A 148 -7.63 -10.23 -21.23
C SER A 148 -8.18 -9.36 -22.36
N HIS A 149 -7.66 -8.13 -22.52
CA HIS A 149 -7.97 -7.34 -23.71
C HIS A 149 -7.31 -8.01 -24.92
N LYS A 150 -8.10 -8.78 -25.67
CA LYS A 150 -7.75 -9.31 -26.98
C LYS A 150 -7.70 -8.09 -27.90
N ASN A 151 -6.52 -7.74 -28.44
CA ASN A 151 -6.44 -6.74 -29.50
C ASN A 151 -7.38 -7.18 -30.63
N LYS A 152 -8.39 -6.34 -30.92
CA LYS A 152 -9.05 -6.38 -32.22
C LYS A 152 -8.01 -5.85 -33.22
N LYS A 153 -7.83 -6.69 -34.26
CA LYS A 153 -7.01 -6.53 -35.48
C LYS A 153 -6.51 -5.13 -35.78
#